data_AF-A0A3B1B4S2-F1
#
_entry.id   AF-A0A3B1B4S2-F1
#
_cell.length_a   1.000
_cell.length_b   1.000
_cell.length_c   1.000
_cell.angle_alpha   90.00
_cell.angle_beta   90.00
_cell.angle_gamma   90.00
#
_symmetry.space_group_name_H-M   'P 1'
#
loop_
_entity.id
_entity.type
_entity.pdbx_description
1 polymer ?
#
loop_
_entity_poly.entity_id
_entity_poly.type
_entity_poly.pdbx_seq_one_letter_code
_entity_poly.pdbx_strand_id
1 'polypeptide(L)'
;MAVKKKAKKTISSTAATKAVDTAKASLEEVATTSSSAILTLGKESKKLTIAARRLSKKRAVLMRKKKTAANKLKTDPNAANRKNVKLIENELAAVKKEATKVAGQKATLTPEMSALRAISRQTSAYTRALGQVDKVLNKPKKKRRRKKAVKKVAEAQT
;
A
#
# COMPACT_ATOMS: atom_id res chain seq x y z
N MET A 1 -42.91 36.99 -22.72
CA MET A 1 -41.74 37.20 -21.84
C MET A 1 -40.63 36.25 -22.25
N ALA A 2 -39.49 36.74 -22.74
CA ALA A 2 -38.39 35.90 -23.21
C ALA A 2 -37.48 35.48 -22.05
N VAL A 3 -37.39 34.18 -21.78
CA VAL A 3 -36.50 33.62 -20.76
C VAL A 3 -35.06 33.74 -21.24
N LYS A 4 -34.27 34.64 -20.63
CA LYS A 4 -32.82 34.75 -20.86
C LYS A 4 -32.15 33.41 -20.50
N LYS A 5 -31.70 32.66 -21.51
CA LYS A 5 -30.81 31.51 -21.33
C LYS A 5 -29.53 31.99 -20.62
N LYS A 6 -29.24 31.46 -19.42
CA LYS A 6 -27.97 31.70 -18.73
C LYS A 6 -26.83 31.15 -19.60
N ALA A 7 -25.92 32.03 -20.03
CA ALA A 7 -24.72 31.62 -20.74
C ALA A 7 -23.91 30.66 -19.87
N LYS A 8 -23.46 29.53 -20.43
CA LYS A 8 -22.56 28.60 -19.74
C LYS A 8 -21.29 29.35 -19.34
N LYS A 9 -20.92 29.31 -18.06
CA LYS A 9 -19.62 29.83 -17.58
C LYS A 9 -18.51 29.08 -18.32
N THR A 10 -17.84 29.76 -19.25
CA THR A 10 -16.59 29.30 -19.85
C THR A 10 -15.48 29.46 -18.81
N ILE A 11 -14.82 28.35 -18.49
CA ILE A 11 -13.65 28.35 -17.60
C ILE A 11 -12.50 29.04 -18.34
N SER A 12 -11.79 29.96 -17.66
CA SER A 12 -10.61 30.59 -18.24
C SER A 12 -9.46 29.60 -18.35
N SER A 13 -8.60 29.76 -19.37
CA SER A 13 -7.41 28.92 -19.55
C SER A 13 -6.49 28.93 -18.31
N THR A 14 -6.38 30.07 -17.64
CA THR A 14 -5.62 30.22 -16.38
C THR A 14 -6.24 29.44 -15.22
N ALA A 15 -7.58 29.39 -15.12
CA ALA A 15 -8.25 28.60 -14.10
C ALA A 15 -8.09 27.09 -14.38
N ALA A 16 -8.15 26.68 -15.65
CA ALA A 16 -7.96 25.30 -16.05
C ALA A 16 -6.53 24.80 -15.78
N THR A 17 -5.51 25.61 -16.08
CA THR A 17 -4.10 25.27 -15.79
C THR A 17 -3.84 25.12 -14.31
N LYS A 18 -4.29 26.07 -13.48
CA LYS A 18 -4.20 25.96 -12.02
C LYS A 18 -4.87 24.70 -11.49
N ALA A 19 -6.05 24.32 -12.01
CA ALA A 19 -6.74 23.11 -11.60
C ALA A 19 -5.93 21.84 -11.92
N VAL A 20 -5.26 21.80 -13.09
CA VAL A 20 -4.37 20.70 -13.47
C VAL A 20 -3.15 20.63 -12.55
N ASP A 21 -2.51 21.77 -12.25
CA ASP A 21 -1.33 21.81 -11.39
C ASP A 21 -1.67 21.37 -9.96
N THR A 22 -2.82 21.81 -9.42
CA THR A 22 -3.33 21.33 -8.13
C THR A 22 -3.57 19.82 -8.16
N ALA A 23 -4.20 19.29 -9.21
CA ALA A 23 -4.44 17.86 -9.33
C ALA A 23 -3.14 17.04 -9.42
N LYS A 24 -2.11 17.56 -10.12
CA LYS A 24 -0.76 16.96 -10.16
C LYS A 24 -0.14 16.90 -8.78
N ALA A 25 -0.16 18.01 -8.04
CA ALA A 25 0.37 18.09 -6.69
C ALA A 25 -0.34 17.09 -5.75
N SER A 26 -1.67 17.00 -5.81
CA SER A 26 -2.44 16.04 -5.02
C SER A 26 -2.11 14.58 -5.37
N LEU A 27 -1.88 14.25 -6.65
CA LEU A 27 -1.48 12.90 -7.06
C LEU A 27 -0.10 12.53 -6.50
N GLU A 28 0.86 13.47 -6.49
CA GLU A 28 2.18 13.27 -5.90
C GLU A 28 2.11 13.08 -4.38
N GLU A 29 1.31 13.90 -3.69
CA GLU A 29 1.07 13.78 -2.26
C GLU A 29 0.44 12.44 -1.87
N VAL A 30 -0.57 11.98 -2.62
CA VAL A 30 -1.16 10.66 -2.39
C VAL A 30 -0.13 9.54 -2.66
N ALA A 31 0.72 9.68 -3.68
CA ALA A 31 1.76 8.69 -3.97
C ALA A 31 2.81 8.59 -2.85
N THR A 32 3.26 9.72 -2.29
CA THR A 32 4.23 9.74 -1.19
C THR A 32 3.62 9.25 0.11
N THR A 33 2.41 9.71 0.45
CA THR A 33 1.68 9.33 1.66
C THR A 33 1.29 7.86 1.67
N SER A 34 0.80 7.32 0.54
CA SER A 34 0.51 5.88 0.44
C SER A 34 1.77 5.03 0.58
N SER A 35 2.90 5.47 0.01
CA SER A 35 4.18 4.77 0.11
C SER A 35 4.71 4.73 1.56
N SER A 36 4.63 5.86 2.27
CA SER A 36 5.03 5.92 3.69
C SER A 36 4.12 5.07 4.58
N ALA A 37 2.79 5.12 4.35
CA ALA A 37 1.82 4.29 5.04
C ALA A 37 2.10 2.78 4.84
N ILE A 38 2.41 2.35 3.60
CA ILE A 38 2.78 0.96 3.28
C ILE A 38 4.02 0.51 4.08
N LEU A 39 5.01 1.38 4.26
CA LEU A 39 6.21 1.06 5.04
C LEU A 39 5.90 0.87 6.53
N THR A 40 5.08 1.76 7.10
CA THR A 40 4.67 1.70 8.50
C THR A 40 3.83 0.46 8.78
N LEU A 41 2.75 0.27 8.03
CA LEU A 41 1.88 -0.90 8.14
C LEU A 41 2.61 -2.21 7.81
N GLY A 42 3.62 -2.16 6.92
CA GLY A 42 4.50 -3.29 6.65
C GLY A 42 5.29 -3.75 7.87
N LYS A 43 5.78 -2.82 8.71
CA LYS A 43 6.47 -3.15 9.98
C LYS A 43 5.50 -3.79 10.97
N GLU A 44 4.29 -3.26 11.08
CA GLU A 44 3.24 -3.80 11.96
C GLU A 44 2.80 -5.20 11.52
N SER A 45 2.58 -5.42 10.23
CA SER A 45 2.26 -6.73 9.65
C SER A 45 3.30 -7.79 10.01
N LYS A 46 4.60 -7.43 9.95
CA LYS A 46 5.70 -8.31 10.37
C LYS A 46 5.63 -8.62 11.86
N LYS A 47 5.43 -7.61 12.71
CA LYS A 47 5.26 -7.80 14.18
C LYS A 47 4.11 -8.75 14.50
N LEU A 48 2.95 -8.55 13.87
CA LEU A 48 1.77 -9.41 14.05
C LEU A 48 2.01 -10.84 13.58
N THR A 49 2.76 -11.02 12.48
CA THR A 49 3.11 -12.36 11.97
C THR A 49 4.06 -13.11 12.92
N ILE A 50 5.05 -12.41 13.48
CA ILE A 50 5.94 -12.98 14.50
C ILE A 50 5.15 -13.33 15.76
N ALA A 51 4.27 -12.44 16.23
CA ALA A 51 3.41 -12.69 17.39
C ALA A 51 2.50 -13.92 17.17
N ALA A 52 1.85 -14.02 16.01
CA ALA A 52 1.02 -15.18 15.66
C ALA A 52 1.82 -16.50 15.69
N ARG A 53 3.04 -16.51 15.13
CA ARG A 53 3.92 -17.69 15.17
C ARG A 53 4.33 -18.04 16.60
N ARG A 54 4.67 -17.05 17.43
CA ARG A 54 5.02 -17.23 18.85
C ARG A 54 3.86 -17.83 19.63
N LEU A 55 2.65 -17.30 19.46
CA LEU A 55 1.44 -17.78 20.13
C LEU A 55 1.09 -19.21 19.71
N SER A 56 1.22 -19.53 18.42
CA SER A 56 1.01 -20.90 17.91
C SER A 56 1.98 -21.90 18.57
N LYS A 57 3.28 -21.57 18.62
CA LYS A 57 4.28 -22.40 19.31
C LYS A 57 3.98 -22.54 20.81
N LYS A 58 3.66 -21.43 21.50
CA LYS A 58 3.32 -21.44 22.93
C LYS A 58 2.09 -22.32 23.19
N ARG A 59 1.04 -22.21 22.37
CA ARG A 59 -0.15 -23.07 22.45
C ARG A 59 0.21 -24.54 22.30
N ALA A 60 1.04 -24.91 21.33
CA ALA A 60 1.47 -26.30 21.13
C ALA A 60 2.22 -26.85 22.35
N VAL A 61 3.13 -26.07 22.92
CA VAL A 61 3.87 -26.45 24.15
C VAL A 61 2.92 -26.61 25.33
N LEU A 62 2.02 -25.66 25.56
CA LEU A 62 1.06 -25.71 26.66
C LEU A 62 0.09 -26.89 26.53
N MET A 63 -0.32 -27.25 25.32
CA MET A 63 -1.14 -28.45 25.09
C MET A 63 -0.40 -29.74 25.47
N ARG A 64 0.90 -29.85 25.17
CA ARG A 64 1.74 -30.99 25.60
C ARG A 64 1.91 -31.02 27.12
N LYS A 65 2.19 -29.86 27.74
CA LYS A 65 2.27 -29.72 29.20
C LYS A 65 0.95 -30.09 29.88
N LYS A 66 -0.19 -29.67 29.32
CA LYS A 66 -1.53 -30.02 29.81
C LYS A 66 -1.74 -31.54 29.83
N LYS A 67 -1.42 -32.23 28.73
CA LYS A 67 -1.53 -33.70 28.66
C LYS A 67 -0.67 -34.37 29.74
N THR A 68 0.57 -33.92 29.89
CA THR A 68 1.50 -34.48 30.88
C THR A 68 1.02 -34.22 32.32
N ALA A 69 0.57 -33.00 32.61
CA ALA A 69 0.03 -32.64 33.92
C ALA A 69 -1.27 -33.40 34.24
N ALA A 70 -2.14 -33.61 33.26
CA ALA A 70 -3.35 -34.41 33.41
C ALA A 70 -3.02 -35.88 33.71
N ASN A 71 -2.01 -36.46 33.05
CA ASN A 71 -1.56 -37.82 33.36
C ASN A 71 -0.99 -37.92 34.78
N LYS A 72 -0.16 -36.95 35.20
CA LYS A 72 0.35 -36.89 36.58
C LYS A 72 -0.75 -36.76 37.62
N LEU A 73 -1.79 -35.97 37.33
CA LEU A 73 -2.94 -35.82 38.21
C LEU A 73 -3.74 -37.13 38.35
N LYS A 74 -3.78 -37.97 37.31
CA LYS A 74 -4.43 -39.28 37.36
C LYS A 74 -3.65 -40.27 38.23
N THR A 75 -2.31 -40.26 38.13
CA THR A 75 -1.44 -41.17 38.88
C THR A 75 -1.23 -40.74 40.33
N ASP A 76 -1.20 -39.43 40.58
CA ASP A 76 -0.99 -38.83 41.90
C ASP A 76 -1.96 -37.64 42.09
N PRO A 77 -3.18 -37.89 42.60
CA PRO A 77 -4.24 -36.90 42.68
C PRO A 77 -4.11 -35.92 43.86
N ASN A 78 -2.96 -35.25 43.99
CA ASN A 78 -2.72 -34.26 45.03
C ASN A 78 -3.14 -32.82 44.64
N ALA A 79 -3.21 -31.93 45.64
CA ALA A 79 -3.63 -30.54 45.45
C ALA A 79 -2.70 -29.73 44.53
N ALA A 80 -1.39 -30.02 44.56
CA ALA A 80 -0.40 -29.34 43.71
C ALA A 80 -0.62 -29.66 42.23
N ASN A 81 -0.87 -30.93 41.89
CA ASN A 81 -1.15 -31.38 40.53
C ASN A 81 -2.45 -30.79 40.00
N ARG A 82 -3.50 -30.67 40.83
CA ARG A 82 -4.76 -29.99 40.46
C ARG A 82 -4.52 -28.51 40.14
N LYS A 83 -3.75 -27.80 40.99
CA LYS A 83 -3.40 -26.39 40.75
C LYS A 83 -2.60 -26.21 39.46
N ASN A 84 -1.65 -27.11 39.17
CA ASN A 84 -0.85 -27.05 37.97
C ASN A 84 -1.68 -27.21 36.68
N VAL A 85 -2.63 -28.16 36.65
CA VAL A 85 -3.55 -28.31 35.50
C VAL A 85 -4.36 -27.03 35.28
N LYS A 86 -4.95 -26.47 36.34
CA LYS A 86 -5.72 -25.22 36.26
C LYS A 86 -4.87 -24.04 35.76
N LEU A 87 -3.63 -23.93 36.23
CA LEU A 87 -2.70 -22.89 35.77
C LEU A 87 -2.44 -23.00 34.26
N ILE A 88 -2.15 -24.20 33.77
CA ILE A 88 -1.92 -24.45 32.33
C ILE A 88 -3.19 -24.14 31.51
N GLU A 89 -4.37 -24.46 32.04
CA GLU A 89 -5.65 -24.13 31.38
C GLU A 89 -5.89 -22.62 31.30
N ASN A 90 -5.60 -21.88 32.38
CA ASN A 90 -5.68 -20.42 32.40
C ASN A 90 -4.70 -19.80 31.39
N GLU A 91 -3.46 -20.29 31.32
CA GLU A 91 -2.50 -19.84 30.32
C GLU A 91 -2.96 -20.14 28.88
N LEU A 92 -3.55 -21.32 28.63
CA LEU A 92 -4.11 -21.66 27.32
C LEU A 92 -5.26 -20.73 26.95
N ALA A 93 -6.13 -20.38 27.89
CA ALA A 93 -7.22 -19.43 27.67
C ALA A 93 -6.67 -18.03 27.34
N ALA A 94 -5.65 -17.56 28.05
CA ALA A 94 -4.97 -16.29 27.78
C ALA A 94 -4.33 -16.29 26.37
N VAL A 95 -3.60 -17.33 26.00
CA VAL A 95 -2.98 -17.46 24.67
C VAL A 95 -4.03 -17.49 23.56
N LYS A 96 -5.19 -18.13 23.77
CA LYS A 96 -6.30 -18.11 22.80
C LYS A 96 -6.85 -16.70 22.61
N LYS A 97 -7.08 -15.96 23.71
CA LYS A 97 -7.56 -14.56 23.65
C LYS A 97 -6.56 -13.65 22.94
N GLU A 98 -5.26 -13.83 23.16
CA GLU A 98 -4.24 -13.05 22.45
C GLU A 98 -4.17 -13.43 20.97
N ALA A 99 -4.31 -14.72 20.64
CA ALA A 99 -4.31 -15.19 19.26
C ALA A 99 -5.51 -14.64 18.47
N THR A 100 -6.71 -14.56 19.06
CA THR A 100 -7.87 -13.96 18.41
C THR A 100 -7.70 -12.46 18.18
N LYS A 101 -7.12 -11.73 19.14
CA LYS A 101 -6.76 -10.30 18.96
C LYS A 101 -5.81 -10.10 17.78
N VAL A 102 -4.72 -10.86 17.73
CA VAL A 102 -3.74 -10.79 16.63
C VAL A 102 -4.39 -11.16 15.29
N ALA A 103 -5.25 -12.17 15.26
CA ALA A 103 -5.98 -12.55 14.05
C ALA A 103 -6.90 -11.42 13.56
N GLY A 104 -7.64 -10.77 14.47
CA GLY A 104 -8.49 -9.62 14.16
C GLY A 104 -7.69 -8.44 13.59
N GLN A 105 -6.54 -8.11 14.20
CA GLN A 105 -5.65 -7.07 13.69
C GLN A 105 -5.07 -7.39 12.30
N LYS A 106 -4.75 -8.66 12.02
CA LYS A 106 -4.32 -9.06 10.68
C LYS A 106 -5.44 -8.98 9.65
N ALA A 107 -6.67 -9.32 10.05
CA ALA A 107 -7.84 -9.26 9.18
C ALA A 107 -8.17 -7.84 8.75
N THR A 108 -7.93 -6.83 9.58
CA THR A 108 -8.12 -5.41 9.22
C THR A 108 -6.93 -4.84 8.43
N LEU A 109 -5.69 -5.19 8.80
CA LEU A 109 -4.50 -4.63 8.16
C LEU A 109 -4.26 -5.16 6.73
N THR A 110 -4.65 -6.40 6.44
CA THR A 110 -4.46 -7.02 5.12
C THR A 110 -5.22 -6.31 3.99
N PRO A 111 -6.54 -6.05 4.09
CA PRO A 111 -7.28 -5.34 3.04
C PRO A 111 -6.76 -3.90 2.88
N GLU A 112 -6.46 -3.21 3.98
CA GLU A 112 -5.94 -1.84 3.94
C GLU A 112 -4.60 -1.76 3.19
N MET A 113 -3.68 -2.66 3.50
CA MET A 113 -2.40 -2.77 2.79
C MET A 113 -2.58 -3.08 1.30
N SER A 114 -3.59 -3.89 0.95
CA SER A 114 -3.88 -4.20 -0.46
C SER A 114 -4.42 -2.98 -1.21
N ALA A 115 -5.32 -2.22 -0.57
CA ALA A 115 -5.89 -1.00 -1.11
C ALA A 115 -4.83 0.08 -1.30
N LEU A 116 -4.00 0.35 -0.28
CA LEU A 116 -2.91 1.33 -0.36
C LEU A 116 -1.89 0.99 -1.46
N ARG A 117 -1.59 -0.30 -1.65
CA ARG A 117 -0.71 -0.76 -2.75
C ARG A 117 -1.34 -0.53 -4.12
N ALA A 118 -2.64 -0.74 -4.26
CA ALA A 118 -3.34 -0.47 -5.50
C ALA A 118 -3.33 1.03 -5.82
N ILE A 119 -3.64 1.88 -4.83
CA ILE A 119 -3.60 3.34 -4.97
C ILE A 119 -2.19 3.81 -5.34
N SER A 120 -1.16 3.37 -4.61
CA SER A 120 0.24 3.73 -4.87
C SER A 120 0.69 3.34 -6.30
N ARG A 121 0.28 2.17 -6.80
CA ARG A 121 0.55 1.76 -8.19
C ARG A 121 -0.18 2.64 -9.21
N GLN A 122 -1.43 2.97 -8.95
CA GLN A 122 -2.24 3.79 -9.85
C GLN A 122 -1.73 5.23 -9.92
N THR A 123 -1.46 5.86 -8.79
CA THR A 123 -0.95 7.24 -8.74
C THR A 123 0.45 7.35 -9.32
N SER A 124 1.32 6.35 -9.09
CA SER A 124 2.65 6.30 -9.74
C SER A 124 2.56 6.09 -11.25
N ALA A 125 1.57 5.35 -11.76
CA ALA A 125 1.33 5.22 -13.20
C ALA A 125 0.86 6.56 -13.80
N TYR A 126 -0.08 7.26 -13.15
CA TYR A 126 -0.57 8.55 -13.64
C TYR A 126 0.50 9.63 -13.63
N THR A 127 1.27 9.76 -12.56
CA THR A 127 2.40 10.71 -12.49
C THR A 127 3.44 10.44 -13.58
N ARG A 128 3.76 9.17 -13.86
CA ARG A 128 4.64 8.80 -14.98
C ARG A 128 4.07 9.17 -16.34
N ALA A 129 2.78 8.89 -16.57
CA ALA A 129 2.11 9.23 -17.83
C ALA A 129 2.09 10.75 -18.06
N LEU A 130 1.74 11.52 -17.02
CA LEU A 130 1.75 12.99 -17.07
C LEU A 130 3.17 13.52 -17.35
N GLY A 131 4.20 12.96 -16.70
CA GLY A 131 5.59 13.33 -16.98
C GLY A 131 6.04 13.00 -18.41
N GLN A 132 5.57 11.90 -19.00
CA GLN A 132 5.84 11.58 -20.41
C GLN A 132 5.14 12.55 -21.36
N VAL A 133 3.87 12.89 -21.08
CA VAL A 133 3.09 13.86 -21.85
C VAL A 133 3.76 15.25 -21.80
N ASP A 134 4.15 15.72 -20.62
CA ASP A 134 4.86 17.00 -20.46
C ASP A 134 6.19 16.99 -21.25
N LYS A 135 6.95 15.88 -21.20
CA LYS A 135 8.18 15.72 -21.99
C LYS A 135 7.95 15.72 -23.50
N VAL A 136 6.79 15.31 -24.00
CA VAL A 136 6.46 15.31 -25.43
C VAL A 136 5.99 16.68 -25.88
N LEU A 137 5.12 17.33 -25.10
CA LEU A 137 4.56 18.64 -25.41
C LEU A 137 5.60 19.77 -25.30
N ASN A 138 6.49 19.70 -24.29
CA ASN A 138 7.52 20.72 -24.07
C ASN A 138 8.84 20.45 -24.82
N LYS A 139 8.86 19.59 -25.84
CA LYS A 139 10.07 19.45 -26.67
C LYS A 139 10.32 20.75 -27.43
N PRO A 140 11.54 21.32 -27.39
CA PRO A 140 11.87 22.46 -28.23
C PRO A 140 11.65 22.09 -29.70
N LYS A 141 10.95 22.96 -30.44
CA LYS A 141 10.71 22.79 -31.90
C LYS A 141 12.03 22.44 -32.57
N LYS A 142 12.16 21.21 -33.10
CA LYS A 142 13.34 20.82 -33.87
C LYS A 142 13.49 21.82 -35.03
N LYS A 143 14.59 22.58 -35.05
CA LYS A 143 14.95 23.41 -36.21
C LYS A 143 14.99 22.49 -37.42
N ARG A 144 14.09 22.68 -38.39
CA ARG A 144 14.16 21.96 -39.68
C ARG A 144 15.51 22.30 -40.29
N ARG A 145 16.40 21.31 -40.44
CA ARG A 145 17.60 21.47 -41.28
C ARG A 145 17.08 21.85 -42.66
N ARG A 146 17.26 23.11 -43.07
CA ARG A 146 17.08 23.51 -44.46
C ARG A 146 17.97 22.58 -45.28
N LYS A 147 17.38 21.73 -46.12
CA LYS A 147 18.14 21.00 -47.13
C LYS A 147 18.82 22.09 -47.97
N LYS A 148 20.15 22.17 -47.92
CA LYS A 148 20.90 22.98 -48.88
C LYS A 148 20.51 22.44 -50.24
N ALA A 149 19.81 23.24 -51.04
CA ALA A 149 19.68 22.99 -52.45
C ALA A 149 21.10 22.94 -53.00
N VAL A 150 21.57 21.74 -53.34
CA VAL A 150 22.80 21.57 -54.10
C VAL A 150 22.50 22.16 -55.46
N LYS A 151 22.87 23.44 -55.63
CA LYS A 151 22.97 24.08 -56.93
C LYS A 151 24.08 23.32 -57.66
N LYS A 152 23.72 22.26 -58.40
CA LYS A 152 24.57 21.70 -59.45
C LYS A 152 24.74 22.80 -60.49
N VAL A 153 25.74 23.65 -60.30
CA VAL A 153 26.35 24.40 -61.40
C VAL A 153 27.15 23.35 -62.16
N ALA A 154 26.53 22.79 -63.20
CA ALA A 154 27.26 22.11 -64.26
C ALA A 154 27.81 23.21 -65.18
N GLU A 155 28.88 23.86 -64.75
CA GLU A 155 29.84 24.55 -65.61
C GLU A 155 31.12 23.73 -65.53
N ALA A 156 31.28 22.78 -66.45
CA ALA A 156 32.57 22.18 -66.81
C ALA A 156 32.34 21.25 -68.00
N GLN A 157 32.54 21.78 -69.21
CA GLN A 157 32.93 21.15 -70.49
C GLN A 157 32.71 22.26 -71.55
N THR A 158 33.71 23.10 -71.86
CA THR A 158 34.74 22.87 -72.90
C THR A 158 34.29 21.95 -74.00
#